data_AF-A0A832ZRS1-F1
#
_entry.id   AF-A0A832ZRS1-F1
#
_cell.length_a   1.000
_cell.length_b   1.000
_cell.length_c   1.000
_cell.angle_alpha   90.00
_cell.angle_beta   90.00
_cell.angle_gamma   90.00
#
_symmetry.space_group_name_H-M   'P 1'
#
loop_
_entity.id
_entity.type
_entity.pdbx_description
1 polymer ?
#
loop_
_entity_poly.entity_id
_entity_poly.type
_entity_poly.pdbx_seq_one_letter_code
_entity_poly.pdbx_strand_id
1 'polypeptide(L)'
;MMDMRKIPDRLVYLGHVIEFKFVGRGRFKEESNYIVYLDGNLLCMMKVFRGRGYYKPWIELYSFTELWSELKNNVNLFKKFLHLFSCILEKDESLYIEYFHDASLTKELEQGRDVEATFIGRLLYEVGFRGFKDWYIPEGMWEGGQKIEAWK
;
A
#
# COMPACT_ATOMS: atom_id res chain seq x y z
N MET A 1 14.94 -5.06 11.98
CA MET A 1 14.24 -5.03 10.69
C MET A 1 12.92 -5.77 10.90
N MET A 2 11.79 -5.16 10.56
CA MET A 2 10.47 -5.77 10.78
C MET A 2 10.20 -6.76 9.65
N ASP A 3 9.70 -7.93 10.00
CA ASP A 3 9.59 -9.08 9.11
C ASP A 3 8.12 -9.32 8.78
N MET A 4 7.77 -9.47 7.49
CA MET A 4 6.40 -9.79 7.06
C MET A 4 5.83 -11.06 7.68
N ARG A 5 6.68 -11.95 8.21
CA ARG A 5 6.27 -13.12 8.98
C ARG A 5 5.50 -12.75 10.26
N LYS A 6 5.64 -11.53 10.78
CA LYS A 6 4.92 -11.03 11.97
C LYS A 6 4.56 -9.54 11.85
N ILE A 7 3.44 -9.24 11.20
CA ILE A 7 2.80 -7.93 11.33
C ILE A 7 2.36 -7.78 12.80
N PRO A 8 2.85 -6.78 13.56
CA PRO A 8 2.47 -6.55 14.94
C PRO A 8 1.04 -6.01 15.00
N ASP A 9 0.31 -6.30 16.08
CA ASP A 9 -1.03 -5.74 16.27
C ASP A 9 -1.00 -4.21 16.40
N ARG A 10 0.10 -3.67 16.94
CA ARG A 10 0.31 -2.24 17.17
C ARG A 10 1.78 -1.88 17.09
N LEU A 11 2.07 -0.76 16.46
CA LEU A 11 3.41 -0.18 16.34
C LEU A 11 3.34 1.32 16.60
N VAL A 12 4.30 1.84 17.36
CA VAL A 12 4.58 3.29 17.38
C VAL A 12 5.66 3.55 16.35
N TYR A 13 5.32 4.30 15.31
CA TYR A 13 6.21 4.58 14.19
C TYR A 13 6.35 6.08 13.97
N LEU A 14 7.55 6.61 14.21
CA LEU A 14 7.89 8.02 13.98
C LEU A 14 6.89 9.01 14.60
N GLY A 15 6.38 8.68 15.80
CA GLY A 15 5.45 9.49 16.58
C GLY A 15 3.97 9.17 16.39
N HIS A 16 3.62 8.26 15.48
CA HIS A 16 2.23 7.87 15.19
C HIS A 16 1.98 6.43 15.63
N VAL A 17 0.75 6.15 16.06
CA VAL A 17 0.31 4.80 16.39
C VAL A 17 -0.32 4.19 15.15
N ILE A 18 0.21 3.04 14.72
CA ILE A 18 -0.36 2.26 13.62
C ILE A 18 -0.80 0.92 14.21
N GLU A 19 -2.08 0.60 14.04
CA GLU A 19 -2.66 -0.65 14.52
C GLU A 19 -3.09 -1.51 13.34
N PHE A 20 -2.74 -2.79 13.41
CA PHE A 20 -3.08 -3.80 12.40
C PHE A 20 -4.00 -4.82 13.05
N LYS A 21 -5.31 -4.65 12.87
CA LYS A 21 -6.30 -5.57 13.42
C LYS A 21 -6.51 -6.74 12.48
N PHE A 22 -6.07 -7.93 12.87
CA PHE A 22 -6.30 -9.14 12.09
C PHE A 22 -7.80 -9.42 11.93
N VAL A 23 -8.24 -9.64 10.69
CA VAL A 23 -9.63 -9.97 10.34
C VAL A 23 -9.78 -11.46 10.11
N GLY A 24 -8.83 -12.08 9.43
CA GLY A 24 -8.93 -13.48 9.05
C GLY A 24 -7.94 -13.89 7.97
N ARG A 25 -7.98 -15.17 7.61
CA ARG A 25 -7.23 -15.69 6.46
C ARG A 25 -7.84 -15.20 5.15
N GLY A 26 -6.99 -15.07 4.14
CA GLY A 26 -7.40 -14.73 2.79
C GLY A 26 -7.73 -15.94 1.93
N ARG A 27 -7.65 -15.75 0.60
CA ARG A 27 -7.93 -16.80 -0.39
C ARG A 27 -6.93 -17.96 -0.30
N PHE A 28 -5.67 -17.65 0.02
CA PHE A 28 -4.59 -18.63 0.14
C PHE A 28 -4.19 -18.85 1.61
N LYS A 29 -3.53 -19.98 1.89
CA LYS A 29 -3.01 -20.31 3.22
C LYS A 29 -2.02 -19.24 3.72
N GLU A 30 -1.27 -18.65 2.81
CA GLU A 30 -0.24 -17.64 3.07
C GLU A 30 -0.80 -16.21 3.08
N GLU A 31 -2.10 -16.04 2.78
CA GLU A 31 -2.77 -14.74 2.71
C GLU A 31 -3.51 -14.43 4.02
N SER A 32 -3.48 -13.17 4.44
CA SER A 32 -4.17 -12.66 5.62
C SER A 32 -4.72 -11.26 5.37
N ASN A 33 -5.90 -11.00 5.93
CA ASN A 33 -6.57 -9.70 5.84
C ASN A 33 -6.49 -8.97 7.20
N TYR A 34 -6.27 -7.67 7.14
CA TYR A 34 -6.14 -6.77 8.28
C TYR A 34 -6.95 -5.50 8.03
N ILE A 35 -7.38 -4.87 9.11
CA ILE A 35 -7.81 -3.48 9.13
C ILE A 35 -6.64 -2.65 9.67
N VAL A 36 -6.30 -1.55 8.99
CA VAL A 36 -5.24 -0.64 9.40
C VAL A 36 -5.85 0.61 10.01
N TYR A 37 -5.42 0.94 11.22
CA TYR A 37 -5.76 2.20 11.89
C TYR A 37 -4.51 3.08 12.00
N LEU A 38 -4.70 4.38 11.84
CA LEU A 38 -3.70 5.42 12.07
C LEU A 38 -4.21 6.35 13.17
N ASP A 39 -3.46 6.43 14.27
CA ASP A 39 -3.80 7.22 15.46
C ASP A 39 -5.24 6.97 15.95
N GLY A 40 -5.66 5.69 15.90
CA GLY A 40 -6.99 5.23 16.33
C GLY A 40 -8.10 5.35 15.26
N ASN A 41 -7.82 5.99 14.12
CA ASN A 41 -8.81 6.18 13.05
C ASN A 41 -8.64 5.13 11.95
N LEU A 42 -9.75 4.60 11.43
CA LEU A 42 -9.73 3.63 10.33
C LEU A 42 -9.12 4.28 9.07
N LEU A 43 -8.01 3.74 8.59
CA LEU A 43 -7.33 4.23 7.40
C LEU A 43 -7.68 3.43 6.15
N CYS A 44 -7.45 2.11 6.18
CA CYS A 44 -7.65 1.24 5.02
C CYS A 44 -7.76 -0.22 5.44
N MET A 45 -8.07 -1.06 4.46
CA MET A 45 -7.89 -2.50 4.54
C MET A 45 -6.52 -2.88 4.01
N MET A 46 -5.96 -3.96 4.54
CA MET A 46 -4.67 -4.49 4.11
C MET A 46 -4.74 -6.00 3.89
N LYS A 47 -4.26 -6.44 2.73
CA LYS A 47 -3.98 -7.85 2.42
C LYS A 47 -2.48 -8.08 2.47
N VAL A 48 -2.07 -9.19 3.09
CA VAL A 48 -0.67 -9.61 3.16
C VAL A 48 -0.58 -11.03 2.64
N PHE A 49 0.21 -11.24 1.60
CA PHE A 49 0.58 -12.55 1.10
C PHE A 49 2.05 -12.81 1.40
N ARG A 50 2.34 -13.90 2.11
CA ARG A 50 3.69 -14.20 2.61
C ARG A 50 4.57 -15.00 1.65
N GLY A 51 4.19 -15.08 0.38
CA GLY A 51 4.92 -15.83 -0.63
C GLY A 51 4.65 -17.34 -0.59
N ARG A 52 4.87 -18.00 -1.72
CA ARG A 52 4.75 -19.47 -1.84
C ARG A 52 5.58 -19.97 -3.02
N GLY A 53 6.66 -20.70 -2.77
CA GLY A 53 7.53 -21.19 -3.83
C GLY A 53 8.09 -20.05 -4.69
N TYR A 54 7.68 -19.98 -5.95
CA TYR A 54 8.08 -18.93 -6.89
C TYR A 54 7.25 -17.64 -6.79
N TYR A 55 6.14 -17.63 -6.04
CA TYR A 55 5.35 -16.43 -5.81
C TYR A 55 5.98 -15.57 -4.71
N LYS A 56 6.39 -14.36 -5.08
CA LYS A 56 6.95 -13.38 -4.14
C LYS A 56 5.89 -12.86 -3.16
N PRO A 57 6.29 -12.51 -1.93
CA PRO A 57 5.41 -11.82 -1.00
C PRO A 57 4.95 -10.45 -1.52
N TRP A 58 3.80 -10.00 -1.04
CA TRP A 58 3.27 -8.67 -1.34
C TRP A 58 2.31 -8.19 -0.26
N ILE A 59 2.17 -6.86 -0.18
CA ILE A 59 1.19 -6.16 0.63
C ILE A 59 0.29 -5.36 -0.31
N GLU A 60 -1.02 -5.42 -0.10
CA GLU A 60 -1.99 -4.58 -0.80
C GLU A 60 -2.76 -3.73 0.20
N LEU A 61 -2.78 -2.42 -0.04
CA LEU A 61 -3.57 -1.45 0.69
C LEU A 61 -4.76 -1.02 -0.18
N TYR A 62 -5.97 -1.16 0.34
CA TYR A 62 -7.19 -0.92 -0.42
C TYR A 62 -8.33 -0.43 0.47
N SER A 63 -9.41 0.08 -0.13
CA SER A 63 -10.56 0.64 0.57
C SER A 63 -10.15 1.72 1.59
N PHE A 64 -9.35 2.68 1.12
CA PHE A 64 -8.97 3.83 1.93
C PHE A 64 -10.20 4.67 2.32
N THR A 65 -10.18 5.20 3.55
CA THR A 65 -11.17 6.17 4.02
C THR A 65 -10.77 7.59 3.61
N GLU A 66 -11.55 8.59 4.04
CA GLU A 66 -11.25 10.01 3.84
C GLU A 66 -9.88 10.45 4.40
N LEU A 67 -9.29 9.66 5.32
CA LEU A 67 -7.94 9.89 5.82
C LEU A 67 -6.87 9.84 4.72
N TRP A 68 -7.16 9.23 3.57
CA TRP A 68 -6.28 9.31 2.40
C TRP A 68 -6.01 10.75 1.98
N SER A 69 -7.06 11.57 1.92
CA SER A 69 -6.95 13.00 1.59
C SER A 69 -6.16 13.74 2.66
N GLU A 70 -6.33 13.39 3.93
CA GLU A 70 -5.54 13.95 5.04
C GLU A 70 -4.06 13.59 4.94
N LEU A 71 -3.73 12.34 4.60
CA LEU A 71 -2.35 11.92 4.33
C LEU A 71 -1.74 12.75 3.19
N LYS A 72 -2.48 12.96 2.09
CA LYS A 72 -1.99 13.78 0.97
C LYS A 72 -1.74 15.23 1.36
N ASN A 73 -2.55 15.79 2.25
CA ASN A 73 -2.36 17.13 2.80
C ASN A 73 -1.20 17.20 3.81
N ASN A 74 -0.82 16.07 4.42
CA ASN A 74 0.33 15.95 5.32
C ASN A 74 1.41 15.02 4.74
N VAL A 75 2.15 15.54 3.75
CA VAL A 75 3.22 14.82 3.02
C VAL A 75 4.19 14.09 3.95
N ASN A 76 4.56 14.70 5.08
CA ASN A 76 5.49 14.09 6.03
C ASN A 76 4.89 12.84 6.68
N LEU A 77 3.63 12.91 7.11
CA LEU A 77 2.93 11.74 7.67
C LEU A 77 2.78 10.65 6.61
N PHE A 78 2.41 11.01 5.39
CA PHE A 78 2.25 10.05 4.32
C PHE A 78 3.57 9.35 3.96
N LYS A 79 4.67 10.10 3.87
CA LYS A 79 6.02 9.53 3.73
C LYS A 79 6.35 8.54 4.84
N LYS A 80 6.08 8.89 6.10
CA LYS A 80 6.31 7.96 7.23
C LYS A 80 5.50 6.69 7.07
N PHE A 81 4.22 6.80 6.71
CA PHE A 81 3.35 5.65 6.46
C PHE A 81 3.89 4.76 5.34
N LEU A 82 4.26 5.33 4.19
CA LEU A 82 4.85 4.57 3.07
C LEU A 82 6.22 3.97 3.43
N HIS A 83 7.02 4.70 4.20
CA HIS A 83 8.34 4.25 4.66
C HIS A 83 8.25 3.04 5.58
N LEU A 84 7.16 2.87 6.34
CA LEU A 84 6.90 1.65 7.10
C LEU A 84 6.91 0.41 6.18
N PHE A 85 6.17 0.45 5.07
CA PHE A 85 6.09 -0.67 4.14
C PHE A 85 7.42 -0.90 3.41
N SER A 86 8.13 0.18 3.08
CA SER A 86 9.52 0.05 2.65
C SER A 86 10.37 -0.67 3.70
N CYS A 87 10.25 -0.41 4.99
CA CYS A 87 11.03 -1.13 6.01
C CYS A 87 10.66 -2.61 6.16
N ILE A 88 9.46 -3.00 5.73
CA ILE A 88 8.89 -4.34 5.86
C ILE A 88 9.19 -5.20 4.63
N LEU A 89 9.09 -4.61 3.44
CA LEU A 89 9.28 -5.29 2.17
C LEU A 89 10.76 -5.39 1.80
N GLU A 90 11.19 -6.61 1.48
CA GLU A 90 12.49 -6.95 0.94
C GLU A 90 12.56 -6.66 -0.57
N LYS A 91 13.68 -7.04 -1.19
CA LYS A 91 13.92 -6.85 -2.62
C LYS A 91 12.92 -7.66 -3.45
N ASP A 92 12.43 -7.07 -4.54
CA ASP A 92 11.47 -7.68 -5.46
C ASP A 92 10.10 -8.05 -4.82
N GLU A 93 9.80 -7.56 -3.62
CA GLU A 93 8.48 -7.68 -2.98
C GLU A 93 7.65 -6.43 -3.24
N SER A 94 6.36 -6.63 -3.51
CA SER A 94 5.50 -5.57 -4.02
C SER A 94 4.61 -4.95 -2.95
N LEU A 95 4.49 -3.62 -3.01
CA LEU A 95 3.41 -2.86 -2.39
C LEU A 95 2.40 -2.48 -3.47
N TYR A 96 1.15 -2.90 -3.31
CA TYR A 96 0.02 -2.45 -4.11
C TYR A 96 -0.78 -1.40 -3.33
N ILE A 97 -1.18 -0.34 -4.01
CA ILE A 97 -2.00 0.73 -3.43
C ILE A 97 -3.17 1.02 -4.37
N GLU A 98 -4.40 0.79 -3.89
CA GLU A 98 -5.61 1.15 -4.61
C GLU A 98 -5.77 2.67 -4.69
N TYR A 99 -6.11 3.18 -5.87
CA TYR A 99 -6.32 4.61 -6.11
C TYR A 99 -7.68 4.94 -6.70
N PHE A 100 -8.63 4.00 -6.71
CA PHE A 100 -9.96 4.19 -7.32
C PHE A 100 -10.70 5.46 -6.87
N HIS A 101 -10.52 5.87 -5.62
CA HIS A 101 -11.12 7.10 -5.06
C HIS A 101 -10.20 8.34 -5.12
N ASP A 102 -8.98 8.23 -5.65
CA ASP A 102 -8.05 9.34 -5.80
C ASP A 102 -8.15 9.96 -7.20
N ALA A 103 -9.16 10.80 -7.40
CA ALA A 103 -9.42 11.46 -8.68
C ALA A 103 -8.21 12.26 -9.22
N SER A 104 -7.35 12.78 -8.34
CA SER A 104 -6.15 13.50 -8.79
C SER A 104 -5.08 12.57 -9.35
N LEU A 105 -4.88 11.40 -8.72
CA LEU A 105 -3.94 10.39 -9.22
C LEU A 105 -4.46 9.74 -10.50
N THR A 106 -5.74 9.40 -10.54
CA THR A 106 -6.40 8.92 -11.77
C THR A 106 -6.18 9.89 -12.92
N LYS A 107 -6.39 11.19 -12.70
CA LYS A 107 -6.16 12.22 -13.73
C LYS A 107 -4.69 12.31 -14.17
N GLU A 108 -3.73 12.20 -13.26
CA GLU A 108 -2.31 12.18 -13.62
C GLU A 108 -2.00 10.99 -14.54
N LEU A 109 -2.48 9.80 -14.18
CA LEU A 109 -2.24 8.56 -14.93
C LEU A 109 -2.96 8.54 -16.29
N GLU A 110 -4.22 8.98 -16.36
CA GLU A 110 -4.98 9.12 -17.61
C GLU A 110 -4.33 10.09 -18.61
N GLN A 111 -3.57 11.07 -18.12
CA GLN A 111 -2.78 11.99 -18.94
C GLN A 111 -1.46 11.39 -19.45
N GLY A 112 -1.23 10.09 -19.23
CA GLY A 112 -0.03 9.38 -19.67
C GLY A 112 1.20 9.67 -18.81
N ARG A 113 1.01 10.17 -17.58
CA ARG A 113 2.13 10.36 -16.66
C ARG A 113 2.60 9.01 -16.11
N ASP A 114 3.90 8.77 -16.16
CA ASP A 114 4.51 7.60 -15.52
C ASP A 114 4.25 7.58 -14.01
N VAL A 115 4.09 6.39 -13.43
CA VAL A 115 3.76 6.23 -12.01
C VAL A 115 4.78 6.97 -11.13
N GLU A 116 6.09 6.83 -11.39
CA GLU A 116 7.12 7.52 -10.59
C GLU A 116 7.02 9.05 -10.62
N ALA A 117 6.42 9.63 -11.68
CA ALA A 117 6.26 11.07 -11.84
C ALA A 117 5.00 11.61 -11.16
N THR A 118 4.08 10.74 -10.72
CA THR A 118 2.88 11.13 -9.95
C THR A 118 3.22 11.62 -8.54
N PHE A 119 2.27 12.26 -7.85
CA PHE A 119 2.48 12.67 -6.46
C PHE A 119 2.90 11.49 -5.57
N ILE A 120 2.15 10.38 -5.59
CA ILE A 120 2.42 9.21 -4.76
C ILE A 120 3.69 8.48 -5.19
N GLY A 121 3.95 8.40 -6.50
CA GLY A 121 5.15 7.75 -7.03
C GLY A 121 6.43 8.41 -6.54
N ARG A 122 6.45 9.76 -6.49
CA ARG A 122 7.58 10.50 -5.90
C ARG A 122 7.79 10.16 -4.43
N LEU A 123 6.71 10.09 -3.64
CA LEU A 123 6.83 9.72 -2.22
C LEU A 123 7.36 8.29 -2.05
N LEU A 124 6.86 7.34 -2.84
CA LEU A 124 7.32 5.96 -2.85
C LEU A 124 8.81 5.87 -3.24
N TYR A 125 9.23 6.65 -4.24
CA TYR A 125 10.63 6.73 -4.64
C TYR A 125 11.52 7.24 -3.49
N GLU A 126 11.10 8.29 -2.81
CA GLU A 126 11.84 8.89 -1.69
C GLU A 126 11.98 7.94 -0.48
N VAL A 127 11.04 7.02 -0.29
CA VAL A 127 11.11 6.03 0.80
C VAL A 127 11.79 4.71 0.38
N GLY A 128 12.25 4.59 -0.86
CA GLY A 128 13.15 3.53 -1.29
C GLY A 128 12.62 2.58 -2.38
N PHE A 129 11.38 2.75 -2.86
CA PHE A 129 10.88 1.98 -4.00
C PHE A 129 11.52 2.46 -5.31
N ARG A 130 11.68 1.58 -6.30
CA ARG A 130 12.41 1.88 -7.55
C ARG A 130 11.72 1.37 -8.79
N GLY A 131 10.99 0.27 -8.71
CA GLY A 131 10.14 -0.22 -9.79
C GLY A 131 8.70 0.19 -9.56
N PHE A 132 8.01 0.57 -10.63
CA PHE A 132 6.63 1.03 -10.59
C PHE A 132 5.82 0.46 -11.74
N LYS A 133 4.54 0.20 -11.51
CA LYS A 133 3.60 -0.20 -12.54
C LYS A 133 2.19 0.29 -12.20
N ASP A 134 1.50 0.81 -13.21
CA ASP A 134 0.06 1.08 -13.13
C ASP A 134 -0.71 -0.18 -13.57
N TRP A 135 -1.66 -0.61 -12.74
CA TRP A 135 -2.59 -1.71 -13.02
C TRP A 135 -3.99 -1.18 -13.36
N TYR A 136 -4.05 -0.10 -14.14
CA TYR A 136 -5.29 0.35 -14.76
C TYR A 136 -5.75 -0.65 -15.83
N ILE A 137 -6.96 -1.17 -15.67
CA ILE A 137 -7.66 -1.94 -16.71
C ILE A 137 -8.91 -1.15 -17.09
N PRO A 138 -8.92 -0.45 -18.25
CA PRO A 138 -10.15 0.12 -18.76
C PRO A 138 -11.12 -1.01 -19.12
N GLU A 139 -12.40 -0.82 -18.80
CA GLU A 139 -13.51 -1.73 -19.14
C GLU A 139 -13.56 -3.01 -18.29
N GLY A 140 -14.12 -2.87 -17.09
CA GLY A 140 -14.10 -3.90 -16.04
C GLY A 140 -14.53 -5.30 -16.49
N MET A 141 -13.99 -6.31 -15.81
CA MET A 141 -14.68 -7.57 -15.45
C MET A 141 -13.77 -8.60 -14.75
N TRP A 142 -12.45 -8.38 -14.58
CA TRP A 142 -11.57 -9.43 -14.04
C TRP A 142 -10.66 -8.92 -12.90
N GLU A 143 -11.17 -9.11 -11.67
CA GLU A 143 -10.48 -9.20 -10.37
C GLU A 143 -9.44 -8.10 -10.02
N GLY A 144 -9.91 -6.88 -9.71
CA GLY A 144 -9.12 -5.91 -8.94
C GLY A 144 -9.46 -4.45 -9.24
N GLY A 145 -9.50 -3.61 -8.21
CA GLY A 145 -9.59 -2.16 -8.37
C GLY A 145 -8.33 -1.57 -9.01
N GLN A 146 -8.41 -0.31 -9.43
CA GLN A 146 -7.30 0.46 -9.98
C GLN A 146 -6.19 0.58 -8.93
N LYS A 147 -4.98 0.08 -9.24
CA LYS A 147 -3.86 0.00 -8.29
C LYS A 147 -2.56 0.41 -8.94
N ILE A 148 -1.70 1.05 -8.15
CA ILE A 148 -0.28 1.11 -8.48
C ILE A 148 0.45 -0.02 -7.76
N GLU A 149 1.49 -0.54 -8.38
CA GLU A 149 2.46 -1.45 -7.79
C GLU A 149 3.80 -0.73 -7.66
N ALA A 150 4.48 -0.94 -6.53
CA ALA A 150 5.84 -0.46 -6.30
C ALA A 150 6.70 -1.55 -5.65
N TRP A 151 7.92 -1.73 -6.14
CA TRP A 151 8.91 -2.69 -5.59
C TRP A 151 10.31 -2.09 -5.57
N LYS A 152 11.25 -2.78 -4.90
CA LYS A 152 12.66 -2.39 -4.78
C LYS A 152 13.56 -3.21 -5.67
#